data_AF-A0A7C1V932-F1
#
_entry.id   AF-A0A7C1V932-F1
#
_cell.length_a   1.000
_cell.length_b   1.000
_cell.length_c   1.000
_cell.angle_alpha   90.00
_cell.angle_beta   90.00
_cell.angle_gamma   90.00
#
_symmetry.space_group_name_H-M   'P 1'
#
loop_
_entity.id
_entity.type
_entity.pdbx_description
1 polymer ?
#
loop_
_entity_poly.entity_id
_entity_poly.type
_entity_poly.pdbx_seq_one_letter_code
_entity_poly.pdbx_strand_id
1 'polypeptide(L)'
;MHLVYGLCLKYLQNRDDAGDAVMQIFEKLITEIDRHEIQKFKSWLYVLSKNYCLMQIRSEKSNDRKMDLWVQEQDDFVEFHPEMHPIDEEGIENHTALSECIEKLKTEQKDCVQLFYYQNWSYRQISEILHIDEKKVKSHLQNAKRNLKICLEG
;
A
#
# COMPACT_ATOMS: atom_id res chain seq x y z
N MET A 1 5.68 -16.96 -1.75
CA MET A 1 7.03 -16.54 -1.32
C MET A 1 7.59 -15.39 -2.18
N HIS A 2 7.54 -15.50 -3.51
CA HIS A 2 7.98 -14.44 -4.44
C HIS A 2 7.38 -13.04 -4.19
N LEU A 3 6.12 -12.96 -3.75
CA LEU A 3 5.46 -11.68 -3.43
C LEU A 3 6.16 -10.92 -2.30
N VAL A 4 6.52 -11.61 -1.20
CA VAL A 4 7.13 -10.97 -0.02
C VAL A 4 8.57 -10.55 -0.34
N TYR A 5 9.35 -11.43 -0.97
CA TYR A 5 10.71 -11.10 -1.38
C TYR A 5 10.74 -9.96 -2.40
N GLY A 6 9.89 -9.99 -3.43
CA GLY A 6 9.79 -8.92 -4.41
C GLY A 6 9.39 -7.58 -3.78
N LEU A 7 8.52 -7.60 -2.78
CA LEU A 7 8.15 -6.41 -2.01
C LEU A 7 9.32 -5.89 -1.17
N CYS A 8 10.02 -6.77 -0.45
CA CYS A 8 11.19 -6.40 0.35
C CYS A 8 12.29 -5.80 -0.54
N LEU A 9 12.56 -6.42 -1.68
CA LEU A 9 13.54 -5.92 -2.65
C LEU A 9 13.13 -4.57 -3.24
N LYS A 10 11.84 -4.35 -3.51
CA LYS A 10 11.31 -3.07 -3.99
C LYS A 10 11.58 -1.93 -2.99
N TYR A 11 11.41 -2.19 -1.69
CA TYR A 11 11.56 -1.16 -0.67
C TYR A 11 13.01 -0.97 -0.20
N LEU A 12 13.74 -2.07 0.05
CA LEU A 12 15.08 -2.05 0.63
C LEU A 12 16.18 -1.88 -0.41
N GLN A 13 15.89 -2.16 -1.70
CA GLN A 13 16.84 -2.02 -2.82
C GLN A 13 18.17 -2.78 -2.67
N ASN A 14 18.25 -3.69 -1.70
CA ASN A 14 19.39 -4.57 -1.44
C ASN A 14 18.87 -6.02 -1.33
N ARG A 15 19.59 -6.96 -1.95
CA ARG A 15 19.22 -8.38 -1.97
C ARG A 15 19.43 -9.06 -0.62
N ASP A 16 20.49 -8.71 0.09
CA ASP A 16 20.82 -9.31 1.38
C ASP A 16 19.79 -8.85 2.43
N ASP A 17 19.56 -7.54 2.52
CA ASP A 17 18.55 -6.97 3.42
C ASP A 17 17.13 -7.47 3.09
N ALA A 18 16.81 -7.66 1.81
CA ALA A 18 15.55 -8.25 1.39
C ALA A 18 15.42 -9.72 1.82
N GLY A 19 16.50 -10.49 1.73
CA GLY A 19 16.56 -11.87 2.22
C GLY A 19 16.31 -11.95 3.72
N ASP A 20 17.01 -11.13 4.49
CA ASP A 20 16.87 -11.06 5.96
C ASP A 20 15.47 -10.60 6.37
N ALA A 21 14.91 -9.59 5.69
CA ALA A 21 13.56 -9.11 5.92
C ALA A 21 12.50 -10.20 5.71
N VAL A 22 12.63 -11.00 4.63
CA VAL A 22 11.73 -12.14 4.40
C VAL A 22 11.77 -13.10 5.57
N MET A 23 12.95 -13.48 6.05
CA MET A 23 13.08 -14.41 7.16
C MET A 23 12.37 -13.89 8.42
N GLN A 24 12.61 -12.62 8.79
CA GLN A 24 11.98 -12.02 9.97
C GLN A 24 10.47 -11.87 9.84
N ILE A 25 9.96 -11.54 8.64
CA ILE A 25 8.52 -11.46 8.38
C ILE A 25 7.87 -12.84 8.57
N PHE A 26 8.48 -13.91 8.07
CA PHE A 26 7.94 -15.27 8.22
C PHE A 26 8.05 -15.81 9.65
N GLU A 27 9.10 -15.46 10.40
CA GLU A 27 9.18 -15.78 11.83
C GLU A 27 8.03 -15.11 12.60
N LYS A 28 7.80 -13.83 12.34
CA LYS A 28 6.70 -13.08 12.96
C LYS A 28 5.32 -13.55 12.52
N LEU A 29 5.19 -13.99 11.27
CA LEU A 29 3.95 -14.54 10.73
C LEU A 29 3.40 -15.67 11.61
N ILE A 30 4.27 -16.56 12.09
CA ILE A 30 3.90 -17.70 12.93
C ILE A 30 3.23 -17.23 14.22
N THR A 31 3.70 -16.13 14.82
CA THR A 31 3.14 -15.63 16.09
C THR A 31 1.93 -14.72 15.93
N GLU A 32 1.79 -14.07 14.77
CA GLU A 32 0.75 -13.08 14.51
C GLU A 32 -0.52 -13.67 13.88
N ILE A 33 -0.39 -14.80 13.17
CA ILE A 33 -1.50 -15.42 12.44
C ILE A 33 -2.64 -15.87 13.37
N ASP A 34 -2.32 -16.35 14.57
CA ASP A 34 -3.30 -16.78 15.57
C ASP A 34 -3.88 -15.60 16.38
N ARG A 35 -3.28 -14.41 16.29
CA ARG A 35 -3.68 -13.22 17.03
C ARG A 35 -4.69 -12.34 16.27
N HIS A 36 -4.82 -12.55 14.97
CA HIS A 36 -5.63 -11.72 14.09
C HIS A 36 -6.69 -12.54 13.38
N GLU A 37 -7.92 -12.02 13.32
CA GLU A 37 -8.93 -12.56 12.41
C GLU A 37 -8.59 -12.11 10.98
N ILE A 38 -7.97 -12.99 10.19
CA ILE A 38 -7.48 -12.65 8.86
C ILE A 38 -8.51 -13.05 7.79
N GLN A 39 -9.29 -12.08 7.31
CA GLN A 39 -10.26 -12.32 6.22
C GLN A 39 -9.60 -12.46 4.85
N LYS A 40 -8.52 -11.72 4.58
CA LYS A 40 -7.79 -11.71 3.30
C LYS A 40 -6.29 -11.84 3.52
N PHE A 41 -5.80 -13.07 3.59
CA PHE A 41 -4.40 -13.37 3.93
C PHE A 41 -3.37 -12.65 3.07
N LYS A 42 -3.56 -12.62 1.74
CA LYS A 42 -2.61 -11.95 0.82
C LYS A 42 -2.48 -10.45 1.11
N SER A 43 -3.61 -9.76 1.35
CA SER A 43 -3.64 -8.33 1.66
C SER A 43 -2.98 -8.05 3.02
N TRP A 44 -3.30 -8.86 4.02
CA TRP A 44 -2.72 -8.72 5.35
C TRP A 44 -1.21 -8.97 5.35
N LEU A 45 -0.74 -10.03 4.68
CA LEU A 45 0.69 -10.34 4.54
C LEU A 45 1.44 -9.23 3.78
N TYR A 46 0.83 -8.64 2.75
CA TYR A 46 1.40 -7.50 2.04
C TYR A 46 1.59 -6.30 2.97
N VAL A 47 0.57 -5.93 3.75
CA VAL A 47 0.64 -4.80 4.70
C VAL A 47 1.69 -5.07 5.77
N LEU A 48 1.71 -6.28 6.35
CA LEU A 48 2.72 -6.71 7.31
C LEU A 48 4.13 -6.52 6.74
N SER A 49 4.35 -7.01 5.52
CA SER A 49 5.66 -6.98 4.85
C SER A 49 6.09 -5.56 4.48
N LYS A 50 5.17 -4.74 3.96
CA LYS A 50 5.40 -3.32 3.64
C LYS A 50 5.77 -2.55 4.90
N ASN A 51 5.01 -2.71 5.99
CA ASN A 51 5.25 -2.00 7.24
C ASN A 51 6.59 -2.40 7.86
N TYR A 52 6.94 -3.69 7.79
CA TYR A 52 8.27 -4.16 8.19
C TYR A 52 9.39 -3.46 7.42
N CYS A 53 9.30 -3.37 6.08
CA CYS A 53 10.32 -2.70 5.27
C CYS A 53 10.40 -1.19 5.56
N LEU A 54 9.26 -0.52 5.69
CA LEU A 54 9.22 0.91 6.04
C LEU A 54 9.79 1.19 7.43
N MET A 55 9.58 0.28 8.39
CA MET A 55 10.22 0.37 9.69
C MET A 55 11.75 0.30 9.55
N GLN A 56 12.29 -0.68 8.81
CA GLN A 56 13.74 -0.81 8.61
C GLN A 56 14.35 0.47 8.03
N ILE A 57 13.71 1.03 6.99
CA ILE A 57 14.14 2.29 6.37
C ILE A 57 14.09 3.47 7.37
N ARG A 58 13.08 3.51 8.25
CA ARG A 58 12.99 4.54 9.30
C ARG A 58 14.12 4.37 10.34
N SER A 59 14.42 3.13 10.75
CA SER A 59 15.49 2.84 11.72
C SER A 59 16.89 2.99 11.16
N GLU A 60 17.10 2.93 9.85
CA GLU A 60 18.39 3.25 9.25
C GLU A 60 18.64 4.76 9.20
N LYS A 61 17.57 5.56 9.02
CA LYS A 61 17.66 7.03 8.97
C LYS A 61 17.79 7.68 10.35
N SER A 62 17.19 7.07 11.36
CA SER A 62 17.37 7.42 12.77
C SER A 62 18.42 6.48 13.33
N ASN A 63 19.67 6.92 13.50
CA ASN A 63 20.78 6.10 14.03
C ASN A 63 20.57 5.61 15.49
N ASP A 64 19.32 5.56 15.96
CA ASP A 64 18.88 5.15 17.29
C ASP A 64 17.51 4.45 17.22
N ARG A 65 17.46 3.33 17.96
CA ARG A 65 16.32 2.51 18.43
C ARG A 65 15.83 1.38 17.52
N LYS A 66 16.35 0.19 17.89
CA LYS A 66 15.74 -1.13 17.68
C LYS A 66 14.31 -1.17 18.25
N MET A 67 13.40 -1.66 17.42
CA MET A 67 12.41 -2.70 17.76
C MET A 67 11.53 -2.44 18.99
N ASP A 68 10.76 -1.34 19.03
CA ASP A 68 9.65 -1.20 20.00
C ASP A 68 8.45 -0.34 19.54
N LEU A 69 8.39 0.06 18.26
CA LEU A 69 7.30 0.91 17.74
C LEU A 69 6.30 0.15 16.85
N TRP A 70 5.92 -1.06 17.25
CA TRP A 70 5.04 -1.92 16.43
C TRP A 70 3.54 -1.84 16.75
N VAL A 71 3.13 -1.12 17.79
CA VAL A 71 1.77 -1.25 18.34
C VAL A 71 0.84 -0.06 18.06
N GLN A 72 1.31 1.04 17.43
CA GLN A 72 0.47 2.24 17.29
C GLN A 72 0.06 2.67 15.86
N GLU A 73 0.50 2.00 14.80
CA GLU A 73 0.08 2.33 13.41
C GLU A 73 -0.74 1.21 12.74
N GLN A 74 -1.46 0.38 13.52
CA GLN A 74 -2.39 -0.61 12.94
C GLN A 74 -3.81 -0.07 12.69
N ASP A 75 -4.13 1.15 13.15
CA ASP A 75 -5.50 1.71 13.02
C ASP A 75 -5.75 2.41 11.67
N ASP A 76 -4.69 2.66 10.89
CA ASP A 76 -4.81 3.11 9.51
C ASP A 76 -4.83 1.91 8.57
N PHE A 77 -5.99 1.24 8.53
CA PHE A 77 -6.35 0.30 7.48
C PHE A 77 -6.26 1.00 6.10
N VAL A 78 -5.07 0.95 5.49
CA VAL A 78 -4.92 1.14 4.05
C VAL A 78 -5.40 -0.16 3.41
N GLU A 79 -6.70 -0.19 3.12
CA GLU A 79 -7.33 -1.28 2.40
C GLU A 79 -6.76 -1.35 0.96
N PHE A 80 -5.68 -2.11 0.78
CA PHE A 80 -4.97 -2.24 -0.49
C PHE A 80 -5.67 -3.22 -1.47
N HIS A 81 -5.72 -2.80 -2.73
CA HIS A 81 -6.20 -3.57 -3.88
C HIS A 81 -5.12 -4.57 -4.31
N PRO A 82 -5.40 -5.87 -4.43
CA PRO A 82 -4.38 -6.88 -4.68
C PRO A 82 -3.97 -6.93 -6.15
N GLU A 83 -3.30 -5.91 -6.71
CA GLU A 83 -2.71 -6.00 -8.05
C GLU A 83 -1.35 -5.31 -8.11
N MET A 84 -0.32 -6.06 -7.75
CA MET A 84 1.03 -5.92 -8.31
C MET A 84 1.46 -7.34 -8.64
N HIS A 85 0.83 -7.90 -9.67
CA HIS A 85 1.33 -9.10 -10.33
C HIS A 85 2.59 -8.75 -11.15
N PRO A 86 3.52 -9.69 -11.34
CA PRO A 86 4.58 -9.52 -12.34
C PRO A 86 3.93 -9.19 -13.68
N ILE A 87 4.45 -8.20 -14.41
CA ILE A 87 3.89 -7.70 -15.67
C ILE A 87 3.78 -8.86 -16.68
N ASP A 88 2.60 -9.42 -16.81
CA ASP A 88 2.13 -10.28 -17.89
C ASP A 88 1.23 -9.45 -18.83
N GLU A 89 0.86 -10.02 -19.99
CA GLU A 89 -0.02 -9.34 -20.98
C GLU A 89 -1.38 -8.95 -20.37
N GLU A 90 -1.86 -9.72 -19.39
CA GLU A 90 -3.07 -9.46 -18.60
C GLU A 90 -2.92 -8.19 -17.73
N GLY A 91 -1.74 -7.95 -17.17
CA GLY A 91 -1.40 -6.70 -16.49
C GLY A 91 -1.41 -5.46 -17.40
N ILE A 92 -1.04 -5.59 -18.68
CA ILE A 92 -1.02 -4.47 -19.64
C ILE A 92 -2.45 -4.07 -20.04
N GLU A 93 -3.33 -5.05 -20.28
CA GLU A 93 -4.75 -4.79 -20.56
C GLU A 93 -5.45 -4.13 -19.36
N ASN A 94 -5.18 -4.63 -18.14
CA ASN A 94 -5.69 -4.03 -16.91
C ASN A 94 -5.19 -2.59 -16.70
N HIS A 95 -3.94 -2.28 -17.08
CA HIS A 95 -3.42 -0.91 -17.03
C HIS A 95 -4.14 0.05 -17.98
N THR A 96 -4.49 -0.42 -19.19
CA THR A 96 -5.19 0.39 -20.19
C THR A 96 -6.62 0.67 -19.76
N ALA A 97 -7.36 -0.37 -19.34
CA ALA A 97 -8.73 -0.24 -18.84
C ALA A 97 -8.79 0.65 -17.58
N LEU A 98 -7.83 0.51 -16.67
CA LEU A 98 -7.74 1.38 -15.49
C LEU A 98 -7.53 2.84 -15.86
N SER A 99 -6.66 3.13 -16.84
CA SER A 99 -6.42 4.50 -17.30
C SER A 99 -7.70 5.14 -17.86
N GLU A 100 -8.46 4.40 -18.67
CA GLU A 100 -9.75 4.88 -19.20
C GLU A 100 -10.79 5.11 -18.08
N CYS A 101 -10.82 4.24 -17.07
CA CYS A 101 -11.70 4.40 -15.93
C CYS A 101 -11.31 5.59 -15.03
N ILE A 102 -10.01 5.89 -14.89
CA ILE A 102 -9.53 7.09 -14.19
C ILE A 102 -10.00 8.36 -14.88
N GLU A 103 -10.03 8.39 -16.22
CA GLU A 103 -10.55 9.54 -16.98
C GLU A 103 -12.06 9.77 -16.76
N LYS A 104 -12.82 8.73 -16.37
CA LYS A 104 -14.26 8.85 -16.06
C LYS A 104 -14.53 9.35 -14.63
N LEU A 105 -13.51 9.47 -13.78
CA LEU A 105 -13.68 9.98 -12.42
C LEU A 105 -14.00 11.48 -12.42
N LYS A 106 -14.69 11.92 -11.37
CA LYS A 106 -14.82 13.37 -11.10
C LYS A 106 -13.45 13.98 -10.86
N THR A 107 -13.25 15.24 -11.24
CA THR A 107 -11.97 15.94 -11.12
C THR A 107 -11.36 15.79 -9.73
N GLU A 108 -12.12 16.01 -8.66
CA GLU A 108 -11.60 15.94 -7.30
C GLU A 108 -11.17 14.52 -6.88
N GLN A 109 -11.86 13.50 -7.42
CA GLN A 109 -11.50 12.10 -7.22
C GLN A 109 -10.21 11.76 -7.97
N LYS A 110 -10.09 12.21 -9.22
CA LYS A 110 -8.93 12.02 -10.09
C LYS A 110 -7.69 12.69 -9.48
N ASP A 111 -7.81 13.94 -9.02
CA ASP A 111 -6.71 14.70 -8.41
C ASP A 111 -6.24 14.01 -7.13
N CYS A 112 -7.17 13.57 -6.27
CA CYS A 112 -6.81 12.81 -5.07
C CYS A 112 -6.11 11.49 -5.43
N VAL A 113 -6.60 10.75 -6.44
CA VAL A 113 -5.95 9.50 -6.91
C VAL A 113 -4.54 9.78 -7.42
N GLN A 114 -4.34 10.83 -8.22
CA GLN A 114 -3.03 11.21 -8.75
C GLN A 114 -2.04 11.53 -7.63
N LEU A 115 -2.44 12.38 -6.69
CA LEU A 115 -1.57 12.80 -5.59
C LEU A 115 -1.27 11.65 -4.63
N PHE A 116 -2.28 10.84 -4.28
CA PHE A 116 -2.11 9.77 -3.31
C PHE A 116 -1.36 8.56 -3.87
N TYR A 117 -1.82 8.01 -5.00
CA TYR A 117 -1.29 6.74 -5.51
C TYR A 117 -0.06 6.91 -6.40
N TYR A 118 0.06 8.00 -7.16
CA TYR A 118 1.18 8.20 -8.09
C TYR A 118 2.31 9.03 -7.48
N GLN A 119 1.97 9.98 -6.61
CA GLN A 119 2.95 10.89 -6.02
C GLN A 119 3.22 10.62 -4.53
N ASN A 120 2.53 9.64 -3.91
CA ASN A 120 2.72 9.23 -2.51
C ASN A 120 2.52 10.35 -1.48
N TRP A 121 1.65 11.32 -1.75
CA TRP A 121 1.31 12.35 -0.76
C TRP A 121 0.39 11.80 0.33
N SER A 122 0.60 12.23 1.58
CA SER A 122 -0.31 11.96 2.70
C SER A 122 -1.62 12.72 2.56
N TYR A 123 -2.68 12.29 3.26
CA TYR A 123 -3.97 12.99 3.24
C TYR A 123 -3.86 14.45 3.65
N ARG A 124 -3.03 14.73 4.67
CA ARG A 124 -2.74 16.10 5.10
C ARG A 124 -2.10 16.93 3.99
N GLN A 125 -1.06 16.42 3.33
CA GLN A 125 -0.41 17.16 2.25
C GLN A 125 -1.36 17.40 1.07
N ILE A 126 -2.20 16.42 0.73
CA ILE A 126 -3.24 16.58 -0.31
C ILE A 126 -4.27 17.64 0.11
N SER A 127 -4.67 17.65 1.38
CA SER A 127 -5.60 18.63 1.95
C SER A 127 -5.06 20.06 1.81
N GLU A 128 -3.75 20.23 2.02
CA GLU A 128 -3.04 21.50 1.90
C GLU A 128 -2.90 21.94 0.42
N ILE A 129 -2.60 21.01 -0.49
CA ILE A 129 -2.45 21.27 -1.94
C ILE A 129 -3.80 21.63 -2.60
N LEU A 130 -4.85 20.88 -2.28
CA LEU A 130 -6.17 21.03 -2.90
C LEU A 130 -7.08 21.99 -2.14
N HIS A 131 -6.63 22.52 -1.00
CA HIS A 131 -7.40 23.41 -0.12
C HIS A 131 -8.77 22.83 0.28
N ILE A 132 -8.79 21.55 0.65
CA ILE A 132 -9.99 20.82 1.12
C ILE A 132 -9.71 20.13 2.45
N ASP A 133 -10.75 19.81 3.22
CA ASP A 133 -10.59 19.07 4.48
C ASP A 133 -9.99 17.68 4.25
N GLU A 134 -9.14 17.21 5.16
CA GLU A 134 -8.58 15.85 5.13
C GLU A 134 -9.67 14.76 5.05
N LYS A 135 -10.81 15.01 5.72
CA LYS A 135 -12.01 14.14 5.63
C LYS A 135 -12.58 14.06 4.21
N LYS A 136 -12.54 15.17 3.46
CA LYS A 136 -12.95 15.19 2.05
C LYS A 136 -11.94 14.44 1.19
N VAL A 137 -10.64 14.58 1.41
CA VAL A 137 -9.60 13.77 0.73
C VAL A 137 -9.90 12.28 0.88
N LYS A 138 -10.13 11.83 2.13
CA LYS A 138 -10.49 10.43 2.41
C LYS A 138 -11.77 10.01 1.67
N SER A 139 -12.81 10.86 1.67
CA SER A 139 -14.06 10.58 0.96
C SER A 139 -13.88 10.52 -0.56
N HIS A 140 -13.09 11.42 -1.15
CA HIS A 140 -12.79 11.41 -2.59
C HIS A 140 -12.06 10.13 -2.99
N LEU A 141 -11.05 9.70 -2.23
CA LEU A 141 -10.31 8.46 -2.48
C LEU A 141 -11.20 7.21 -2.38
N GLN A 142 -12.06 7.15 -1.36
CA GLN A 142 -13.00 6.04 -1.18
C GLN A 142 -14.02 5.96 -2.32
N ASN A 143 -14.59 7.10 -2.72
CA ASN A 143 -15.52 7.16 -3.84
C ASN A 143 -14.81 6.86 -5.18
N ALA A 144 -13.58 7.33 -5.37
CA ALA A 144 -12.77 7.01 -6.55
C ALA A 144 -12.57 5.50 -6.66
N LYS A 145 -12.12 4.84 -5.59
CA LYS A 145 -11.93 3.38 -5.54
C LYS A 145 -13.21 2.62 -5.90
N ARG A 146 -14.35 3.01 -5.34
CA ARG A 146 -15.65 2.40 -5.67
C ARG A 146 -16.00 2.59 -7.15
N ASN A 147 -15.82 3.78 -7.69
CA ASN A 147 -16.17 4.09 -9.08
C ASN A 147 -15.24 3.39 -10.09
N LEU A 148 -13.95 3.29 -9.78
CA LEU A 148 -12.99 2.52 -10.59
C LEU A 148 -13.37 1.04 -10.62
N LYS A 149 -13.71 0.46 -9.46
CA LYS A 149 -14.18 -0.92 -9.39
C LYS A 149 -15.41 -1.16 -10.26
N ILE A 150 -16.43 -0.31 -10.15
CA ILE A 150 -17.65 -0.41 -10.98
C ILE A 150 -17.32 -0.29 -12.47
N CYS A 151 -16.39 0.58 -12.84
CA CYS A 151 -15.99 0.78 -14.23
C CYS A 151 -15.20 -0.41 -14.81
N LEU A 152 -14.42 -1.11 -13.98
CA LEU A 152 -13.64 -2.28 -14.40
C LEU A 152 -14.48 -3.57 -14.43
N GLU A 153 -15.51 -3.68 -13.59
CA GLU A 153 -16.40 -4.84 -13.51
C GLU A 153 -17.58 -4.78 -14.50
N GLY A 154 -17.83 -3.63 -15.12
CA GLY A 154 -18.96 -3.38 -16.03
C GLY A 154 -18.53 -3.29 -17.49
#